data_AF-A0A1T3MMT9-F1
#
_entry.id   AF-A0A1T3MMT9-F1
#
_cell.length_a   1.000
_cell.length_b   1.000
_cell.length_c   1.000
_cell.angle_alpha   90.00
_cell.angle_beta   90.00
_cell.angle_gamma   90.00
#
_symmetry.space_group_name_H-M   'P 1'
#
loop_
_entity.id
_entity.type
_entity.pdbx_description
1 polymer ?
#
loop_
_entity_poly.entity_id
_entity_poly.type
_entity_poly.pdbx_seq_one_letter_code
_entity_poly.pdbx_strand_id
1 'polypeptide(L)' 'MKTPSRTEANKLAKAYSNNKDYMGMPVYIIYCSRSENYYVDTNGLIRLWEILIGYYINGVFTPEK' A
#
# COMPACT_ATOMS: atom_id res chain seq x y z
N MET A 1 -6.28 2.16 -3.98
CA MET A 1 -6.68 3.58 -4.18
C MET A 1 -5.60 4.52 -3.66
N LYS A 2 -5.57 5.81 -4.05
CA LYS A 2 -4.62 6.79 -3.49
C LYS A 2 -5.28 8.13 -3.11
N THR A 3 -4.78 8.80 -2.09
CA THR A 3 -5.20 10.14 -1.63
C THR A 3 -4.03 10.88 -0.97
N PRO A 4 -3.92 12.22 -1.10
CA PRO A 4 -2.94 13.00 -0.34
C PRO A 4 -3.30 13.14 1.15
N SER A 5 -4.55 12.86 1.54
CA SER A 5 -5.02 13.05 2.91
C SER A 5 -4.93 11.76 3.74
N ARG A 6 -4.17 11.81 4.83
CA ARG A 6 -4.10 10.71 5.81
C ARG A 6 -5.48 10.35 6.37
N THR A 7 -6.32 11.36 6.61
CA THR A 7 -7.67 11.15 7.16
C THR A 7 -8.56 10.42 6.17
N GLU A 8 -8.48 10.76 4.88
CA GLU A 8 -9.21 10.04 3.84
C GLU A 8 -8.68 8.63 3.66
N ALA A 9 -7.36 8.43 3.70
CA ALA A 9 -6.75 7.10 3.63
C ALA A 9 -7.26 6.18 4.75
N ASN A 10 -7.36 6.69 5.97
CA ASN A 10 -7.92 5.94 7.11
C ASN A 10 -9.41 5.60 6.90
N LYS A 11 -10.21 6.54 6.37
CA LYS A 11 -11.63 6.29 6.07
C LYS A 11 -11.77 5.20 5.00
N LEU A 12 -10.96 5.26 3.95
CA LEU A 12 -10.94 4.26 2.88
C LEU A 12 -10.53 2.89 3.40
N ALA A 13 -9.47 2.81 4.20
CA ALA A 13 -9.02 1.55 4.78
C ALA A 13 -10.11 0.92 5.64
N LYS A 14 -10.79 1.71 6.49
CA LYS A 14 -11.94 1.23 7.29
C LYS A 14 -13.09 0.72 6.42
N ALA A 15 -13.39 1.41 5.31
CA ALA A 15 -14.42 0.97 4.38
C ALA A 15 -14.05 -0.38 3.74
N TYR A 16 -12.79 -0.57 3.34
CA TYR A 16 -12.27 -1.85 2.83
C TYR A 16 -12.35 -2.96 3.87
N SER A 17 -11.97 -2.69 5.11
CA SER A 17 -12.03 -3.68 6.20
C SER A 17 -13.44 -4.16 6.52
N ASN A 18 -14.46 -3.33 6.23
CA ASN A 18 -15.87 -3.69 6.42
C ASN A 18 -16.48 -4.40 5.21
N ASN A 19 -15.78 -4.44 4.07
CA ASN A 19 -16.29 -5.09 2.87
C ASN A 19 -16.06 -6.60 2.96
N LYS A 20 -17.15 -7.37 2.81
CA LYS A 20 -17.15 -8.85 2.88
C LYS A 20 -16.30 -9.50 1.80
N ASP A 21 -16.15 -8.86 0.64
CA ASP A 21 -15.30 -9.35 -0.46
C ASP A 21 -13.81 -9.41 -0.06
N TYR A 22 -13.43 -8.64 0.97
CA TYR A 22 -12.06 -8.59 1.49
C TYR A 22 -11.93 -9.15 2.91
N MET A 23 -12.93 -9.93 3.36
CA MET A 23 -12.92 -10.53 4.68
C MET A 23 -11.70 -11.46 4.86
N GLY A 24 -10.94 -11.24 5.93
CA GLY A 24 -9.73 -12.01 6.22
C GLY A 24 -8.49 -11.60 5.44
N MET A 25 -8.58 -10.61 4.54
CA MET A 25 -7.40 -10.02 3.91
C MET A 25 -6.90 -8.80 4.71
N PRO A 26 -5.58 -8.65 4.89
CA PRO A 26 -5.01 -7.46 5.48
C PRO A 26 -5.27 -6.23 4.58
N VAL A 27 -5.46 -5.06 5.19
CA VAL A 27 -5.56 -3.77 4.47
C VAL A 27 -4.39 -2.91 4.91
N TYR A 28 -3.67 -2.34 3.95
CA TYR A 28 -2.48 -1.55 4.17
C TYR A 28 -2.72 -0.10 3.80
N ILE A 29 -2.12 0.81 4.58
CA ILE A 29 -1.97 2.22 4.22
C ILE A 29 -0.49 2.49 4.04
N ILE A 30 -0.08 2.87 2.84
CA ILE A 30 1.32 3.08 2.46
C ILE A 30 1.51 4.54 2.10
N TYR A 31 2.44 5.23 2.75
CA TYR A 31 2.80 6.59 2.37
C TYR A 31 4.00 6.58 1.43
N CYS A 32 3.85 7.19 0.26
CA CYS A 32 4.96 7.42 -0.68
C CYS A 32 5.44 8.85 -0.52
N SER A 33 6.67 9.03 -0.02
CA SER A 33 7.28 10.36 0.13
C SER A 33 7.52 11.06 -1.21
N ARG A 34 7.83 10.31 -2.27
CA ARG A 34 8.10 10.86 -3.61
C ARG A 34 6.87 11.48 -4.27
N SER A 35 5.71 10.86 -4.09
CA SER A 35 4.44 11.36 -4.65
C SER A 35 3.59 12.09 -3.61
N GLU A 36 4.03 12.11 -2.36
CA GLU A 36 3.31 12.65 -1.19
C GLU A 36 1.89 12.11 -1.01
N ASN A 37 1.63 10.90 -1.53
CA ASN A 37 0.31 10.27 -1.49
C ASN A 37 0.30 9.07 -0.54
N TYR A 38 -0.86 8.85 0.07
CA TYR A 38 -1.22 7.63 0.77
C TYR A 38 -1.92 6.67 -0.20
N TYR A 39 -1.52 5.42 -0.18
CA TYR A 39 -2.12 4.33 -0.95
C TYR A 39 -2.80 3.36 -0.01
N VAL A 40 -4.01 2.91 -0.38
CA VAL A 40 -4.79 1.92 0.36
C VAL A 40 -5.03 0.70 -0.53
N ASP A 41 -4.56 -0.47 -0.09
CA ASP A 41 -4.65 -1.73 -0.84
C ASP A 41 -4.62 -2.93 0.11
N THR A 42 -5.11 -4.09 -0.34
CA THR A 42 -5.16 -5.34 0.42
C THR A 42 -3.97 -6.28 0.16
N ASN A 43 -3.27 -6.13 -0.97
CA ASN A 43 -2.01 -6.86 -1.24
C ASN A 43 -1.38 -6.50 -2.60
N GLY A 44 -2.17 -5.96 -3.53
CA GLY A 44 -1.75 -5.78 -4.93
C GLY A 44 -0.66 -4.74 -5.07
N LEU A 45 -0.83 -3.58 -4.43
CA LEU A 45 0.15 -2.50 -4.52
C LEU A 45 1.48 -2.80 -3.86
N ILE A 46 1.51 -3.53 -2.73
CA ILE A 46 2.77 -3.88 -2.04
C ILE A 46 3.63 -4.73 -2.96
N ARG A 47 3.04 -5.79 -3.53
CA ARG A 47 3.74 -6.68 -4.46
C ARG A 47 4.21 -5.96 -5.72
N LEU A 48 3.40 -5.06 -6.27
CA LEU A 48 3.80 -4.23 -7.42
C LEU A 48 4.89 -3.24 -7.06
N TRP A 49 4.85 -2.65 -5.86
CA TRP A 49 5.89 -1.75 -5.35
C TRP A 49 7.22 -2.46 -5.14
N GLU A 50 7.21 -3.66 -4.56
CA GLU A 50 8.40 -4.50 -4.42
C GLU A 50 9.03 -4.85 -5.78
N ILE A 51 8.20 -5.01 -6.81
CA ILE A 51 8.66 -5.33 -8.17
C ILE A 51 9.19 -4.10 -8.91
N LEU A 52 8.49 -2.96 -8.87
CA LEU A 52 8.71 -1.79 -9.76
C LEU A 52 9.81 -0.80 -9.31
N ILE A 53 10.27 -0.90 -8.07
CA ILE A 53 11.20 0.08 -7.51
C ILE A 53 12.42 -0.60 -6.90
N GLY A 54 12.52 -1.93 -7.04
CA GLY A 54 13.42 -2.74 -6.24
C GLY A 54 12.99 -2.79 -4.77
N TYR A 55 13.47 -3.80 -4.06
CA TYR A 55 13.11 -4.04 -2.66
C TYR A 55 14.37 -4.25 -1.82
N TYR A 56 14.28 -3.96 -0.53
CA TYR A 56 15.41 -4.13 0.38
C TYR A 56 15.35 -5.51 1.05
N ILE A 57 16.41 -6.30 0.91
CA ILE A 57 16.60 -7.54 1.67
C ILE A 57 17.72 -7.29 2.69
N ASN A 58 17.42 -7.39 3.98
CA ASN A 58 18.40 -7.17 5.06
C ASN A 58 19.17 -5.84 4.95
N GLY A 59 18.49 -4.78 4.49
CA GLY A 59 19.09 -3.45 4.32
C GLY A 59 19.87 -3.25 3.01
N VAL A 60 19.94 -4.26 2.14
CA VAL A 60 20.58 -4.15 0.81
C VAL A 60 19.50 -3.94 -0.26
N PHE A 61 19.62 -2.86 -1.03
CA PHE A 61 18.73 -2.57 -2.15
C PHE A 61 18.92 -3.59 -3.28
N THR A 62 17.86 -4.30 -3.63
CA THR A 62 17.83 -5.24 -4.75
C THR A 62 17.09 -4.57 -5.90
N PRO A 63 17.77 -4.15 -6.98
CA PRO A 63 17.10 -3.61 -8.16
C PRO A 63 16.25 -4.70 -8.82
N GLU A 64 15.24 -4.27 -9.56
CA GLU A 64 14.39 -5.14 -10.37
C GLU A 64 15.20 -5.94 -11.41
N LYS A 65 14.70 -7.13 -11.80
CA LYS A 65 15.32 -7.99 -12.82
C LYS A 65 14.95 -7.55 -14.22
#